data_AF-A0A286TTW0-F1
#
_entry.id   AF-A0A286TTW0-F1
#
_cell.length_a   1.000
_cell.length_b   1.000
_cell.length_c   1.000
_cell.angle_alpha   90.00
_cell.angle_beta   90.00
_cell.angle_gamma   90.00
#
_symmetry.space_group_name_H-M   'P 1'
#
loop_
_entity.id
_entity.type
_entity.pdbx_description
1 polymer ?
#
loop_
_entity_poly.entity_id
_entity_poly.type
_entity_poly.pdbx_seq_one_letter_code
_entity_poly.pdbx_strand_id
1 'polypeptide(L)'
;MLVLNRRFGESLIIRGDIKITAERISKKQVKICMKAPKGVIMKREKACKKIQVGNLLHSDSVLHNDSSIQNLLHHYRDNFLLKTAVGKILTVLFYWTSASAVEALNDNPGLIKEARFLID
;
A
#
# COMPACT_ATOMS: atom_id res chain seq x y z
N MET A 1 4.69 -15.67 13.83
CA MET A 1 5.35 -14.62 14.64
C MET A 1 6.14 -15.31 15.73
N LEU A 2 7.45 -15.07 15.83
CA LEU A 2 8.30 -15.64 16.88
C LEU A 2 8.53 -14.57 17.95
N VAL A 3 8.36 -14.91 19.23
CA VAL A 3 8.49 -13.98 20.36
C VAL A 3 9.61 -14.45 21.26
N LEU A 4 10.56 -13.56 21.55
CA LEU A 4 11.72 -13.84 22.39
C LEU A 4 11.93 -12.70 23.38
N ASN A 5 12.05 -13.04 24.66
CA ASN A 5 12.43 -12.08 25.68
C ASN A 5 13.95 -11.92 25.67
N ARG A 6 14.42 -10.66 25.64
CA ARG A 6 15.84 -10.31 25.70
C ARG A 6 16.06 -9.26 26.78
N ARG A 7 17.11 -9.44 27.59
CA ARG A 7 17.55 -8.46 28.58
C ARG A 7 18.46 -7.42 27.94
N PHE A 8 18.72 -6.35 28.69
CA PHE A 8 19.73 -5.34 28.31
C PHE A 8 21.07 -6.01 28.03
N GLY A 9 21.72 -5.65 26.92
CA GLY A 9 23.01 -6.21 26.50
C GLY A 9 22.92 -7.55 25.79
N GLU A 10 21.77 -8.23 25.80
CA GLU A 10 21.60 -9.48 25.07
C GLU A 10 21.43 -9.22 23.57
N SER A 11 21.89 -10.19 22.79
CA SER A 11 21.78 -10.17 21.33
C SER A 11 20.99 -11.33 20.79
N LEU A 12 20.28 -11.07 19.70
CA LEU A 12 19.59 -12.04 18.86
C LEU A 12 20.35 -12.13 17.54
N ILE A 13 20.61 -13.35 17.09
CA ILE A 13 21.25 -13.61 15.80
C ILE A 13 20.21 -14.21 14.87
N ILE A 14 20.03 -13.60 13.70
CA ILE A 14 19.16 -14.07 12.62
C ILE A 14 20.06 -14.51 11.47
N ARG A 15 19.83 -15.72 10.94
CA ARG A 15 20.58 -16.30 9.80
C ARG A 15 22.12 -16.40 9.99
N GLY A 16 22.62 -16.15 11.19
CA GLY A 16 24.06 -16.21 11.52
C GLY A 16 24.84 -14.93 11.20
N ASP A 17 24.27 -14.02 10.42
CA ASP A 17 24.94 -12.83 9.87
C ASP A 17 24.30 -11.50 10.30
N ILE A 18 23.07 -11.53 10.81
CA ILE A 18 22.36 -10.36 11.33
C ILE A 18 22.32 -10.43 12.85
N LYS A 19 23.02 -9.50 13.52
CA LYS A 19 23.05 -9.38 14.98
C LYS A 19 22.23 -8.17 15.44
N ILE A 20 21.22 -8.42 16.26
CA ILE A 20 20.38 -7.40 16.89
C ILE A 20 20.72 -7.37 18.37
N THR A 21 21.01 -6.20 18.94
CA THR A 21 21.40 -6.04 20.36
C THR A 21 20.53 -4.98 21.01
N ALA A 22 19.99 -5.29 22.19
CA ALA A 22 19.25 -4.32 23.01
C ALA A 22 20.24 -3.49 23.85
N GLU A 23 20.56 -2.29 23.39
CA GLU A 23 21.60 -1.45 24.02
C GLU A 23 21.05 -0.58 25.15
N ARG A 24 19.77 -0.19 25.13
CA ARG A 24 19.16 0.57 26.23
C ARG A 24 17.68 0.28 26.31
N ILE A 25 17.20 0.04 27.53
CA ILE A 25 15.77 -0.16 27.80
C ILE A 25 15.32 1.01 28.67
N SER A 26 14.34 1.76 28.19
CA SER A 26 13.62 2.78 28.96
C SER A 26 12.14 2.42 29.02
N LYS A 27 11.37 3.07 29.91
CA LYS A 27 9.95 2.77 30.12
C LYS A 27 9.10 2.83 28.84
N LYS A 28 9.48 3.64 27.85
CA LYS A 28 8.71 3.86 26.60
C LYS A 28 9.47 3.55 25.32
N GLN A 29 10.79 3.38 25.39
CA GLN A 29 11.64 3.24 24.21
C GLN A 29 12.77 2.24 24.47
N VAL A 30 13.07 1.45 23.44
CA VAL A 30 14.21 0.54 23.44
C VAL A 30 15.18 1.00 22.36
N LYS A 31 16.44 1.21 22.73
CA LYS A 31 17.52 1.46 21.78
C LYS A 31 18.02 0.12 21.29
N ILE A 32 17.83 -0.12 19.99
CA ILE A 32 18.19 -1.37 19.33
C ILE A 32 19.33 -1.08 18.36
N CYS A 33 20.42 -1.82 18.48
CA CYS A 33 21.55 -1.79 17.57
C CYS A 33 21.46 -3.00 16.65
N MET A 34 21.68 -2.81 15.34
CA MET A 34 21.65 -3.88 14.36
C MET A 34 22.95 -3.87 13.55
N LYS A 35 23.55 -5.03 13.39
CA LYS A 35 24.74 -5.25 12.56
C LYS A 35 24.39 -6.30 11.52
N ALA A 36 24.54 -5.96 10.25
CA ALA A 36 24.24 -6.83 9.11
C ALA A 36 25.26 -6.57 7.98
N PRO A 37 25.44 -7.52 7.05
CA PRO A 37 26.31 -7.32 5.89
C PRO A 37 25.76 -6.26 4.93
N LYS A 38 26.63 -5.68 4.09
CA LYS A 38 26.30 -4.54 3.20
C LYS A 38 25.18 -4.82 2.19
N GLY A 39 24.90 -6.08 1.86
CA GLY A 39 23.81 -6.47 0.96
C GLY A 39 22.43 -6.46 1.60
N VAL A 40 22.32 -6.31 2.92
CA VAL A 40 21.04 -6.34 3.65
C VAL A 40 20.59 -4.91 3.94
N ILE A 41 19.45 -4.54 3.34
CA ILE A 41 18.84 -3.22 3.55
C ILE A 41 18.07 -3.23 4.88
N MET A 42 18.56 -2.46 5.86
CA MET A 42 17.88 -2.25 7.14
C MET A 42 17.14 -0.91 7.14
N LYS A 43 15.82 -0.96 7.33
CA LYS A 43 14.95 0.23 7.35
C LYS A 43 14.01 0.16 8.54
N ARG A 44 13.65 1.33 9.08
CA ARG A 44 12.56 1.45 10.06
C ARG A 44 11.23 1.24 9.34
N GLU A 45 10.31 0.50 9.95
CA GLU A 45 9.00 0.21 9.34
C GLU A 45 8.27 1.47 8.86
N LYS A 46 8.27 2.54 9.67
CA LYS A 46 7.67 3.84 9.31
C LYS A 46 8.27 4.44 8.03
N ALA A 47 9.57 4.24 7.80
CA ALA A 47 10.23 4.73 6.59
C ALA A 47 9.87 3.86 5.37
N CYS A 48 9.72 2.54 5.54
CA CYS A 48 9.23 1.67 4.48
C CYS A 48 7.80 2.03 4.06
N LYS A 49 6.87 2.24 5.01
CA LYS A 49 5.47 2.56 4.70
C LYS A 49 5.33 3.85 3.89
N LYS A 50 6.09 4.91 4.20
CA LYS A 50 6.06 6.17 3.44
C LYS A 50 6.59 6.02 2.02
N ILE A 51 7.64 5.24 1.81
CA ILE A 51 8.21 5.00 0.47
C ILE A 51 7.29 4.09 -0.34
N GLN A 52 6.65 3.10 0.29
CA GLN A 52 5.72 2.21 -0.40
C GLN A 52 4.48 2.98 -0.85
N VAL A 53 3.91 3.83 0.00
CA VAL A 53 2.80 4.73 -0.33
C VAL A 53 3.25 5.81 -1.33
N GLY A 54 4.43 6.39 -1.16
CA GLY A 54 4.98 7.37 -2.09
C GLY A 54 5.24 6.81 -3.48
N ASN A 55 5.79 5.60 -3.59
CA ASN A 55 5.99 4.91 -4.87
C ASN A 55 4.66 4.50 -5.50
N LEU A 56 3.65 4.09 -4.71
CA LEU A 56 2.29 3.87 -5.17
C LEU A 56 1.66 5.15 -5.76
N LEU A 57 1.87 6.31 -5.11
CA LEU A 57 1.36 7.61 -5.57
C LEU A 57 2.17 8.20 -6.73
N HIS A 58 3.49 7.97 -6.79
CA HIS A 58 4.35 8.42 -7.88
C HIS A 58 4.20 7.55 -9.14
N SER A 59 3.74 6.30 -8.99
CA SER A 59 3.31 5.50 -10.14
C SER A 59 2.00 5.99 -10.76
N ASP A 60 1.23 6.84 -10.08
CA ASP A 60 0.02 7.45 -10.66
C ASP A 60 0.32 8.76 -11.42
N SER A 61 1.39 9.49 -11.06
CA SER A 61 1.72 10.78 -11.70
C SER A 61 2.70 10.69 -12.88
N VAL A 62 3.34 9.54 -13.11
CA VAL A 62 4.14 9.27 -14.32
C VAL A 62 3.25 8.71 -15.46
N LEU A 63 1.94 8.55 -15.22
CA LEU A 63 0.96 8.07 -16.21
C LEU A 63 0.53 9.14 -17.24
N HIS A 64 1.50 9.91 -17.75
CA HIS A 64 1.28 10.66 -18.98
C HIS A 64 2.40 10.34 -19.96
N ASN A 65 2.03 9.58 -20.99
CA ASN A 65 2.67 9.45 -22.30
C ASN A 65 3.37 8.13 -22.68
N ASP A 66 3.05 6.99 -22.07
CA ASP A 66 3.55 5.71 -22.59
C ASP A 66 2.42 4.71 -22.92
N SER A 67 2.19 4.52 -24.23
CA SER A 67 1.15 3.62 -24.80
C SER A 67 1.36 2.16 -24.39
N SER A 68 2.59 1.78 -24.06
CA SER A 68 2.96 0.45 -23.56
C SER A 68 2.38 0.15 -22.17
N ILE A 69 2.26 1.18 -21.31
CA ILE A 69 1.73 1.03 -19.95
C ILE A 69 0.20 0.97 -19.97
N GLN A 70 -0.46 1.69 -20.88
CA GLN A 70 -1.91 1.61 -21.05
C GLN A 70 -2.36 0.18 -21.42
N ASN A 71 -1.63 -0.49 -22.31
CA ASN A 71 -1.90 -1.88 -22.67
C ASN A 71 -1.65 -2.85 -21.52
N LEU A 72 -0.62 -2.59 -20.69
CA LEU A 72 -0.30 -3.43 -19.53
C LEU A 72 -1.31 -3.25 -18.39
N LEU A 73 -1.80 -2.02 -18.17
CA LEU A 73 -2.87 -1.70 -17.23
C LEU A 73 -4.19 -2.33 -17.67
N HIS A 74 -4.51 -2.32 -18.96
CA HIS A 74 -5.70 -3.00 -19.48
C HIS A 74 -5.60 -4.51 -19.26
N HIS A 75 -4.44 -5.09 -19.52
CA HIS A 75 -4.17 -6.50 -19.25
C HIS A 75 -4.23 -6.85 -17.74
N TYR A 76 -3.83 -5.94 -16.85
CA TYR A 76 -3.86 -6.17 -15.40
C TYR A 76 -5.26 -5.97 -14.79
N ARG A 77 -6.03 -4.97 -15.27
CA ARG A 77 -7.41 -4.69 -14.86
C ARG A 77 -8.33 -5.86 -15.14
N ASP A 78 -8.21 -6.46 -16.32
CA ASP A 78 -9.12 -7.52 -16.75
C ASP A 78 -8.76 -8.89 -16.11
N ASN A 79 -7.52 -9.07 -15.62
CA ASN A 79 -7.03 -10.36 -15.11
C ASN A 79 -7.24 -10.62 -13.62
N PHE A 80 -7.47 -9.60 -12.78
CA PHE A 80 -7.55 -9.80 -11.31
C PHE A 80 -8.99 -9.90 -10.77
N LEU A 81 -9.92 -9.12 -11.33
CA LEU A 81 -11.31 -9.09 -10.83
C LEU A 81 -12.18 -10.22 -11.38
N LEU A 82 -11.88 -10.78 -12.56
CA LEU A 82 -12.71 -11.81 -13.18
C LEU A 82 -12.32 -13.25 -12.82
N LYS A 83 -11.16 -13.50 -12.20
CA LYS A 83 -10.70 -14.86 -11.89
C LYS A 83 -11.21 -15.42 -10.56
N THR A 84 -11.58 -14.56 -9.61
CA THR A 84 -12.13 -14.98 -8.32
C THR A 84 -13.63 -14.72 -8.25
N ALA A 85 -14.39 -15.62 -7.61
CA ALA A 85 -15.83 -15.46 -7.45
C ALA A 85 -16.18 -14.13 -6.74
N VAL A 86 -15.34 -13.72 -5.79
CA VAL A 86 -15.46 -12.45 -5.06
C VAL A 86 -15.28 -11.26 -6.00
N GLY A 87 -14.27 -11.28 -6.87
CA GLY A 87 -14.03 -10.18 -7.82
C GLY A 87 -15.16 -10.01 -8.83
N LYS A 88 -15.79 -11.10 -9.29
CA LYS A 88 -16.98 -11.05 -10.16
C LYS A 88 -18.15 -10.37 -9.46
N ILE A 89 -18.43 -10.76 -8.21
CA ILE A 89 -19.50 -10.15 -7.40
C ILE A 89 -19.24 -8.67 -7.16
N LEU A 90 -18.00 -8.31 -6.83
CA LEU A 90 -17.61 -6.92 -6.58
C LEU A 90 -17.75 -6.06 -7.85
N THR A 91 -17.41 -6.62 -9.01
CA THR A 91 -17.54 -5.94 -10.30
C THR A 91 -19.01 -5.69 -10.63
N VAL A 92 -19.88 -6.69 -10.43
CA VAL A 92 -21.33 -6.53 -10.66
C VAL A 92 -21.92 -5.48 -9.71
N LEU A 93 -21.54 -5.51 -8.43
CA LEU A 93 -21.98 -4.51 -7.45
C LEU A 93 -21.54 -3.11 -7.85
N PHE A 94 -20.28 -2.94 -8.26
CA PHE A 94 -19.74 -1.65 -8.68
C PHE A 94 -20.46 -1.08 -9.91
N TYR A 95 -20.76 -1.93 -10.90
CA TYR A 95 -21.54 -1.51 -12.07
C TYR A 95 -22.98 -1.15 -11.70
N TRP A 96 -23.60 -1.88 -10.79
CA TRP A 96 -24.96 -1.60 -10.36
C TRP A 96 -25.07 -0.30 -9.58
N THR A 97 -24.13 -0.03 -8.66
CA THR A 97 -24.07 1.24 -7.93
C THR A 97 -23.75 2.41 -8.86
N SER A 98 -22.89 2.20 -9.85
CA SER A 98 -22.55 3.24 -10.83
C SER A 98 -23.72 3.56 -11.76
N ALA A 99 -24.45 2.55 -12.24
CA ALA A 99 -25.63 2.75 -13.07
C ALA A 99 -26.73 3.50 -12.30
N SER A 100 -27.00 3.07 -11.06
CA SER A 100 -27.99 3.74 -10.20
C SER A 100 -27.58 5.18 -9.85
N ALA A 101 -26.29 5.44 -9.65
CA ALA A 101 -25.78 6.80 -9.44
C ALA A 101 -25.91 7.66 -10.69
N VAL A 102 -25.63 7.11 -11.88
CA VAL A 102 -25.79 7.81 -13.16
C VAL A 102 -27.25 8.13 -13.44
N GLU A 103 -28.17 7.21 -13.15
CA GLU A 103 -29.62 7.42 -13.31
C GLU A 103 -30.13 8.50 -12.35
N ALA A 104 -29.71 8.47 -11.08
CA ALA A 104 -30.03 9.52 -10.10
C ALA A 104 -29.46 10.91 -10.46
N LEU A 105 -28.29 10.96 -11.10
CA LEU A 105 -27.70 12.20 -11.62
C LEU A 105 -28.41 12.70 -12.88
N ASN A 106 -28.95 11.78 -13.70
CA ASN A 106 -29.72 12.11 -14.89
C ASN A 106 -31.12 12.65 -14.54
N ASP A 107 -31.75 12.10 -13.50
CA ASP A 107 -33.04 12.56 -12.98
C ASP A 107 -32.96 13.89 -12.23
N ASN A 108 -31.78 14.26 -11.72
CA ASN A 108 -31.57 15.54 -11.04
C ASN A 108 -30.24 16.20 -11.47
N PRO A 109 -30.23 16.92 -12.62
CA PRO A 109 -29.02 17.52 -13.19
C PRO A 109 -28.45 18.66 -12.34
N GLY A 110 -29.18 19.15 -11.33
CA GLY A 110 -28.69 20.15 -10.37
C GLY A 110 -27.52 19.64 -9.52
N LEU A 111 -27.52 18.34 -9.19
CA LEU A 111 -26.46 17.69 -8.42
C LEU A 111 -25.12 17.65 -9.17
N ILE A 112 -25.15 17.64 -10.51
CA ILE A 112 -23.94 17.66 -11.35
C ILE A 112 -23.21 19.01 -11.21
N LYS A 113 -23.94 20.12 -11.03
CA LYS A 113 -23.34 21.44 -10.81
C LYS A 113 -22.68 21.55 -9.43
N GLU A 114 -23.33 20.99 -8.42
CA GLU A 114 -22.84 21.02 -7.03
C GLU A 114 -21.64 20.08 -6.81
N ALA A 115 -21.65 18.91 -7.45
CA ALA A 115 -20.51 18.00 -7.46
C ALA A 115 -19.29 18.62 -8.17
N ARG A 116 -19.49 19.40 -9.24
CA ARG A 116 -18.41 20.12 -9.93
C ARG A 116 -17.74 21.16 -9.04
N PHE A 117 -18.53 21.87 -8.23
CA PHE A 117 -18.04 22.89 -7.29
C PHE A 117 -17.22 22.31 -6.13
N LEU A 118 -17.41 21.04 -5.79
CA LEU A 118 -16.65 20.35 -4.74
C LEU A 118 -15.31 19.75 -5.22
N ILE A 119 -15.09 19.71 -6.53
CA ILE A 119 -13.90 19.11 -7.15
C ILE A 119 -12.88 20.18 -7.61
N ASP A 120 -13.32 21.43 -7.82
CA ASP A 120 -12.45 22.59 -8.02
C ASP A 120 -11.91 23.15 -6.68
#